data_AF-S6UTL5-F1
#
_entry.id   AF-S6UTL5-F1
#
_cell.length_a   1.000
_cell.length_b   1.000
_cell.length_c   1.000
_cell.angle_alpha   90.00
_cell.angle_beta   90.00
_cell.angle_gamma   90.00
#
_symmetry.space_group_name_H-M   'P 1'
#
loop_
_entity.id
_entity.type
_entity.pdbx_description
1 polymer ?
#
loop_
_entity_poly.entity_id
_entity_poly.type
_entity_poly.pdbx_seq_one_letter_code
_entity_poly.pdbx_strand_id
1 'polypeptide(L)'
;EGKPVSICGEMAGDPAAAVLLMAMGFDSLSMNATNLPKVKWMLRQINLSKAKELLAQLMTNDNPQVISSSLQLALKNLGLSRMINPGSVKGH
;
A
#
# COMPACT_ATOMS: atom_id res chain seq x y z
N GLU A 1 -18.87 11.39 -8.33
CA GLU A 1 -17.99 11.56 -9.51
C GLU A 1 -16.71 10.76 -9.30
N GLY A 2 -16.56 9.63 -10.02
CA GLY A 2 -15.41 8.71 -9.87
C GLY A 2 -14.27 9.08 -10.80
N LYS A 3 -13.50 10.11 -10.43
CA LYS A 3 -12.29 10.51 -11.17
C LYS A 3 -11.20 9.48 -10.85
N PRO A 4 -10.61 8.76 -11.82
CA PRO A 4 -9.50 7.88 -11.55
C PRO A 4 -8.32 8.73 -11.07
N VAL A 5 -8.09 8.76 -9.76
CA VAL A 5 -6.97 9.47 -9.17
C VAL A 5 -5.73 8.67 -9.54
N SER A 6 -4.84 9.24 -10.35
CA SER A 6 -3.59 8.61 -10.73
C SER A 6 -2.50 9.11 -9.79
N ILE A 7 -1.99 8.24 -8.91
CA ILE A 7 -0.82 8.58 -8.09
C ILE A 7 0.45 8.25 -8.90
N CYS A 8 1.23 9.28 -9.19
CA CYS A 8 2.55 9.16 -9.82
C CYS A 8 3.61 9.51 -8.77
N GLY A 9 4.49 8.57 -8.43
CA GLY A 9 5.59 8.81 -7.47
C GLY A 9 6.13 7.52 -6.85
N GLU A 10 7.19 7.64 -6.04
CA GLU A 10 7.77 6.54 -5.25
C GLU A 10 6.72 5.74 -4.47
N MET A 11 5.63 6.40 -4.06
CA MET A 11 4.48 5.81 -3.37
C MET A 11 3.67 4.83 -4.24
N ALA A 12 3.53 5.05 -5.56
CA ALA A 12 2.86 4.08 -6.45
C ALA A 12 3.77 2.89 -6.79
N GLY A 13 5.09 3.06 -6.67
CA GLY A 13 6.06 1.99 -6.76
C GLY A 13 6.22 1.18 -5.48
N ASP A 14 5.69 1.68 -4.35
CA ASP A 14 5.71 1.00 -3.08
C ASP A 14 4.58 -0.04 -3.02
N PRO A 15 4.91 -1.33 -2.82
CA PRO A 15 3.91 -2.38 -2.77
C PRO A 15 2.87 -2.18 -1.66
N ALA A 16 3.27 -1.69 -0.48
CA ALA A 16 2.35 -1.52 0.66
C ALA A 16 1.34 -0.40 0.40
N ALA A 17 1.78 0.70 -0.19
CA ALA A 17 0.90 1.77 -0.63
C ALA A 17 -0.04 1.31 -1.77
N ALA A 18 0.44 0.51 -2.73
CA ALA A 18 -0.40 -0.03 -3.80
C ALA A 18 -1.58 -0.87 -3.28
N VAL A 19 -1.39 -1.61 -2.19
CA VAL A 19 -2.47 -2.36 -1.52
C VAL A 19 -3.55 -1.42 -0.98
N LEU A 20 -3.16 -0.30 -0.37
CA LEU A 20 -4.10 0.70 0.12
C LEU A 20 -4.84 1.42 -1.00
N LEU A 21 -4.13 1.76 -2.07
CA LEU A 21 -4.74 2.38 -3.24
C LEU A 21 -5.78 1.46 -3.88
N MET A 22 -5.46 0.17 -4.03
CA MET A 22 -6.46 -0.82 -4.47
C MET A 22 -7.67 -0.88 -3.52
N ALA A 23 -7.43 -0.88 -2.20
CA ALA A 23 -8.50 -0.90 -1.21
C ALA A 23 -9.42 0.33 -1.29
N MET A 24 -8.85 1.49 -1.63
CA MET A 24 -9.57 2.76 -1.84
C MET A 24 -10.38 2.77 -3.14
N GLY A 25 -10.18 1.78 -4.03
CA GLY A 25 -10.88 1.68 -5.32
C GLY A 25 -10.09 2.20 -6.51
N PHE A 26 -8.77 2.35 -6.38
CA PHE A 26 -7.91 2.67 -7.51
C PHE A 26 -7.69 1.42 -8.36
N ASP A 27 -8.15 1.47 -9.60
CA ASP A 27 -8.02 0.36 -10.56
C ASP A 27 -6.74 0.46 -11.41
N SER A 28 -6.19 1.67 -11.56
CA SER A 28 -5.03 1.95 -12.41
C SER A 28 -3.88 2.56 -11.61
N LEU A 29 -2.74 1.86 -11.57
CA LEU A 29 -1.49 2.33 -10.97
C LEU A 29 -0.42 2.46 -12.07
N SER A 30 0.12 3.66 -12.25
CA SER A 30 1.20 3.92 -13.21
C SER A 30 2.54 3.94 -12.49
N MET A 31 3.46 3.05 -12.88
CA MET A 31 4.79 2.94 -12.26
C MET A 31 5.85 2.50 -13.27
N ASN A 32 7.12 2.66 -12.90
CA ASN A 32 8.24 2.20 -13.71
C ASN A 32 8.24 0.65 -13.80
N ALA A 33 8.71 0.12 -14.94
CA ALA A 33 8.69 -1.31 -15.26
C ALA A 33 9.36 -2.20 -14.19
N THR A 34 10.35 -1.66 -13.47
CA THR A 34 11.06 -2.33 -12.37
C THR A 34 10.18 -2.62 -11.15
N ASN A 35 9.17 -1.78 -10.87
CA ASN A 35 8.29 -1.91 -9.70
C ASN A 35 7.01 -2.68 -10.01
N LEU A 36 6.59 -2.71 -11.29
CA LEU A 36 5.42 -3.43 -11.76
C LEU A 36 5.34 -4.90 -11.29
N PRO A 37 6.39 -5.74 -11.42
CA PRO A 37 6.31 -7.13 -10.96
C PRO A 37 6.19 -7.26 -9.44
N LYS A 38 6.80 -6.35 -8.66
CA LYS A 38 6.74 -6.37 -7.18
C LYS A 38 5.33 -6.04 -6.69
N VAL A 39 4.75 -4.96 -7.23
CA VAL A 39 3.39 -4.54 -6.88
C VAL A 39 2.38 -5.59 -7.31
N LYS A 40 2.47 -6.10 -8.55
CA LYS A 40 1.58 -7.15 -9.04
C LYS A 40 1.65 -8.41 -8.19
N TRP A 41 2.83 -8.80 -7.72
CA TRP A 41 2.98 -9.92 -6.80
C TRP A 41 2.28 -9.64 -5.47
N MET A 42 2.51 -8.47 -4.84
CA MET A 42 1.90 -8.13 -3.56
C MET A 42 0.36 -8.10 -3.63
N LEU A 43 -0.19 -7.44 -4.66
CA LEU A 43 -1.63 -7.38 -4.89
C LEU A 43 -2.26 -8.78 -5.06
N ARG A 44 -1.48 -9.74 -5.57
CA ARG A 44 -1.92 -11.13 -5.73
C ARG A 44 -1.82 -11.96 -4.44
N GLN A 45 -1.06 -11.51 -3.45
CA GLN A 45 -0.94 -12.19 -2.16
C GLN A 45 -1.99 -11.73 -1.13
N ILE A 46 -2.56 -10.53 -1.30
CA ILE A 46 -3.57 -10.00 -0.39
C ILE A 46 -4.97 -10.08 -1.00
N ASN A 47 -5.95 -10.48 -0.18
CA ASN A 47 -7.35 -10.45 -0.58
C ASN A 47 -7.89 -9.02 -0.53
N LEU A 48 -8.69 -8.63 -1.53
CA LEU A 48 -9.33 -7.32 -1.62
C LEU A 48 -10.14 -6.99 -0.35
N SER A 49 -10.88 -7.96 0.19
CA SER A 49 -11.64 -7.78 1.44
C SER A 49 -10.72 -7.42 2.60
N LYS A 50 -9.54 -8.06 2.69
CA LYS A 50 -8.58 -7.78 3.76
C LYS A 50 -7.92 -6.42 3.59
N ALA A 51 -7.60 -6.04 2.36
CA ALA A 51 -7.08 -4.72 2.04
C ALA A 51 -8.07 -3.61 2.43
N LYS A 52 -9.37 -3.80 2.18
CA LYS A 52 -10.44 -2.88 2.61
C LYS A 52 -10.57 -2.81 4.13
N GLU A 53 -10.49 -3.94 4.82
CA GLU A 53 -10.47 -3.99 6.29
C GLU A 53 -9.32 -3.17 6.87
N LEU A 54 -8.12 -3.34 6.31
CA LEU A 54 -6.93 -2.57 6.71
C LEU A 54 -7.12 -1.09 6.45
N LEU A 55 -7.61 -0.72 5.27
CA LEU A 55 -7.90 0.67 4.95
C LEU A 55 -8.87 1.29 5.97
N ALA A 56 -9.94 0.59 6.33
CA ALA A 56 -10.91 1.07 7.31
C ALA A 56 -10.25 1.32 8.69
N GLN A 57 -9.39 0.40 9.14
CA GLN A 57 -8.64 0.55 10.40
C GLN A 57 -7.61 1.69 10.36
N LEU A 58 -7.04 1.97 9.20
CA LEU A 58 -6.08 3.06 9.04
C LEU A 58 -6.78 4.41 8.93
N MET A 59 -7.96 4.47 8.29
CA MET A 59 -8.77 5.68 8.19
C MET A 59 -9.36 6.15 9.52
N THR A 60 -9.36 5.31 10.56
CA THR A 60 -9.74 5.75 11.92
C THR A 60 -8.62 6.49 12.66
N ASN A 61 -7.41 6.56 12.09
CA ASN A 61 -6.28 7.26 12.69
C ASN A 61 -5.93 8.51 11.88
N ASP A 62 -5.82 9.67 12.55
CA ASP A 62 -5.40 10.93 11.92
C ASP A 62 -3.87 11.15 11.93
N ASN A 63 -3.11 10.23 12.53
CA ASN A 63 -1.66 10.35 12.64
C ASN A 63 -0.92 9.53 11.57
N PRO A 64 -0.17 10.17 10.65
CA PRO A 64 0.54 9.47 9.56
C PRO A 64 1.59 8.46 10.05
N GLN A 65 2.21 8.67 11.22
CA GLN A 65 3.16 7.73 11.81
C GLN A 65 2.45 6.46 12.29
N VAL A 66 1.26 6.60 12.89
CA VAL A 66 0.43 5.47 13.34
C VAL A 66 -0.10 4.69 12.15
N ILE A 67 -0.55 5.38 11.09
CA ILE A 67 -1.01 4.75 9.84
C ILE A 67 0.11 3.88 9.25
N SER A 68 1.31 4.45 9.08
CA SER A 68 2.44 3.74 8.47
C SER A 68 2.87 2.52 9.29
N SER A 69 2.96 2.69 10.61
CA SER A 69 3.33 1.61 11.54
C SER A 69 2.29 0.48 11.54
N SER A 70 1.00 0.83 11.54
CA SER A 70 -0.10 -0.13 11.54
C SER A 70 -0.19 -0.90 10.22
N LEU A 71 0.01 -0.22 9.08
CA LEU A 71 0.10 -0.84 7.78
C LEU A 71 1.26 -1.85 7.72
N GLN A 72 2.44 -1.44 8.18
CA GLN A 72 3.63 -2.29 8.17
C GLN A 72 3.43 -3.52 9.08
N LEU A 73 2.83 -3.34 10.26
CA LEU A 73 2.51 -4.43 11.17
C LEU A 73 1.50 -5.41 10.55
N ALA A 74 0.44 -4.90 9.93
CA ALA A 74 -0.57 -5.70 9.26
C ALA A 74 0.01 -6.55 8.13
N LEU A 75 0.81 -5.94 7.25
CA LEU A 75 1.46 -6.64 6.16
C LEU A 75 2.49 -7.66 6.66
N LYS A 76 3.18 -7.37 7.78
CA LYS A 76 4.06 -8.33 8.46
C LYS A 76 3.28 -9.54 8.98
N ASN A 77 2.12 -9.33 9.61
CA ASN A 77 1.25 -10.39 10.09
C ASN A 77 0.68 -11.26 8.95
N LEU A 78 0.52 -10.68 7.76
CA LEU A 78 0.14 -11.41 6.54
C LEU A 78 1.31 -12.17 5.89
N GLY A 79 2.52 -12.11 6.44
CA GLY A 79 3.70 -12.75 5.87
C GLY A 79 4.27 -12.01 4.65
N LEU A 80 3.81 -10.79 4.37
CA LEU A 80 4.20 -10.00 3.19
C LEU A 80 5.44 -9.13 3.42
N SER A 81 6.09 -9.28 4.58
CA SER A 81 7.26 -8.50 5.03
C SER A 81 8.42 -8.48 4.03
N ARG A 82 8.59 -9.53 3.22
CA ARG A 82 9.69 -9.65 2.24
C ARG A 82 9.66 -8.57 1.15
N MET A 83 8.50 -7.94 0.92
CA MET A 83 8.32 -6.90 -0.11
C MET A 83 8.10 -5.50 0.46
N ILE A 84 7.92 -5.38 1.79
CA ILE A 84 7.80 -4.08 2.47
C ILE A 84 9.23 -3.66 2.79
N ASN A 85 9.94 -3.06 1.84
CA ASN A 85 11.21 -2.44 2.17
C ASN A 85 10.90 -1.11 2.87
N PRO A 86 11.22 -0.93 4.16
CA PRO A 86 11.11 0.38 4.82
C PRO A 86 12.23 1.29 4.31
N GLY A 87 12.19 1.69 3.05
CA GLY A 87 13.19 2.54 2.40
C GLY A 87 13.08 4.02 2.75
N SER A 88 12.27 4.41 3.74
CA SER A 88 12.03 5.82 4.05
C SER A 88 11.69 6.10 5.52
N VAL A 89 12.30 5.40 6.48
CA VAL A 89 12.51 6.02 7.80
C VAL A 89 13.85 6.76 7.70
N LYS A 90 13.84 7.93 7.03
CA LYS A 90 14.93 8.88 7.18
C LYS A 90 14.68 9.57 8.52
N GLY A 91 15.41 9.10 9.54
CA GLY A 91 15.46 9.78 10.83
C GLY A 91 15.98 11.20 10.64
N HIS A 92 15.29 12.15 11.29
CA HIS A 92 15.86 13.07 12.26
C HIS A 92 14.70 13.73 13.02
#